data_AF-A0A453F1S8-F1
#
_entry.id   AF-A0A453F1S8-F1
#
_cell.length_a   1.000
_cell.length_b   1.000
_cell.length_c   1.000
_cell.angle_alpha   90.00
_cell.angle_beta   90.00
_cell.angle_gamma   90.00
#
_symmetry.space_group_name_H-M   'P 1'
#
loop_
_entity.id
_entity.type
_entity.pdbx_description
1 polymer ?
#
loop_
_entity_poly.entity_id
_entity_poly.type
_entity_poly.pdbx_seq_one_letter_code
_entity_poly.pdbx_strand_id
1 'polypeptide(L)'
;MAITAALGHDSYLVMRHGAGPGTRSGNMDDVIAQIQNLSTEDALGRQRLGCCFCNDTASLFNSISDETVALPGLTSIVSGKAVELFARMLHHPEGIHAPGDIAGKSSERPSGLLPHQMRGSLSQYSLLTLVGYSSSSCIACSNAVLREYRSRGLDFVMQVINEPTYLEDLTGLTELMKSADYSRVEWVDEVDDEEFADM
;
A
#
# COMPACT_ATOMS: atom_id res chain seq x y z
N MET A 1 7.37 4.96 -12.05
CA MET A 1 7.91 4.16 -10.93
C MET A 1 7.99 5.09 -9.73
N ALA A 2 7.48 4.69 -8.56
CA ALA A 2 7.43 5.55 -7.37
C ALA A 2 7.95 4.79 -6.15
N ILE A 3 8.67 5.49 -5.26
CA ILE A 3 9.16 4.98 -3.98
C ILE A 3 8.67 5.93 -2.90
N THR A 4 8.03 5.38 -1.88
CA THR A 4 7.67 6.12 -0.67
C THR A 4 8.71 5.85 0.40
N ALA A 5 9.22 6.92 0.98
CA ALA A 5 10.04 6.94 2.17
C ALA A 5 9.30 7.76 3.22
N ALA A 6 9.02 7.17 4.38
CA ALA A 6 8.35 7.83 5.49
C ALA A 6 9.12 7.57 6.79
N LEU A 7 9.12 8.58 7.66
CA LEU A 7 9.81 8.59 8.94
C LEU A 7 8.79 8.78 10.05
N GLY A 8 8.88 7.93 11.08
CA GLY A 8 8.31 8.20 12.39
C GLY A 8 9.40 8.70 13.35
N HIS A 9 9.08 8.74 14.64
CA HIS A 9 10.02 9.16 15.69
C HIS A 9 11.31 8.31 15.69
N ASP A 10 11.15 6.98 15.83
CA ASP A 10 12.21 5.98 15.92
C ASP A 10 12.07 4.85 14.90
N SER A 11 11.11 4.97 13.99
CA SER A 11 10.76 3.97 12.98
C SER A 11 10.68 4.56 11.59
N TYR A 12 10.69 3.71 10.57
CA TYR A 12 10.60 4.14 9.18
C TYR A 12 9.94 3.13 8.27
N LEU A 13 9.45 3.61 7.13
CA LEU A 13 8.95 2.82 6.01
C LEU A 13 9.67 3.24 4.73
N VAL A 14 10.21 2.27 3.99
CA VAL A 14 10.61 2.44 2.59
C VAL A 14 9.88 1.41 1.76
N MET A 15 9.14 1.84 0.74
CA MET A 15 8.42 0.93 -0.13
C MET A 15 8.41 1.40 -1.58
N ARG A 16 8.35 0.44 -2.51
CA ARG A 16 8.10 0.70 -3.93
C ARG A 16 6.64 0.50 -4.26
N HIS A 17 6.09 1.33 -5.14
CA HIS A 17 4.71 1.17 -5.58
C HIS A 17 4.63 0.12 -6.69
N GLY A 18 3.53 -0.64 -6.72
CA GLY A 18 3.24 -1.53 -7.84
C GLY A 18 2.92 -0.79 -9.14
N ALA A 19 2.95 -1.53 -10.23
CA ALA A 19 2.61 -1.00 -11.55
C ALA A 19 1.14 -0.59 -11.64
N GLY A 20 0.84 0.45 -12.42
CA GLY A 20 -0.54 0.88 -12.68
C GLY A 20 -1.33 -0.17 -13.47
N PRO A 21 -2.67 -0.19 -13.39
CA PRO A 21 -3.49 -1.07 -14.21
C PRO A 21 -3.24 -0.79 -15.70
N GLY A 22 -3.16 -1.86 -16.51
CA GLY A 22 -2.97 -1.76 -17.97
C GLY A 22 -1.55 -1.38 -18.41
N THR A 23 -0.54 -1.51 -17.55
CA THR A 23 0.85 -1.22 -17.91
C THR A 23 1.56 -2.46 -18.47
N ARG A 24 1.34 -2.86 -19.73
CA ARG A 24 2.34 -3.58 -20.54
C ARG A 24 2.23 -3.19 -22.01
N SER A 25 3.38 -3.23 -22.67
CA SER A 25 3.59 -3.05 -24.10
C SER A 25 2.95 -4.19 -24.90
N GLY A 26 1.96 -3.85 -25.73
CA GLY A 26 1.24 -4.73 -26.65
C GLY A 26 0.04 -3.94 -27.20
N ASN A 27 -0.17 -3.99 -28.51
CA ASN A 27 -1.09 -3.18 -29.34
C ASN A 27 -2.21 -2.39 -28.62
N MET A 28 -2.34 -1.12 -29.03
CA MET A 28 -3.35 -0.14 -28.60
C MET A 28 -4.81 -0.63 -28.75
N ASP A 29 -5.02 -1.68 -29.56
CA ASP A 29 -6.33 -2.22 -29.92
C ASP A 29 -6.92 -3.19 -28.87
N ASP A 30 -6.09 -3.80 -28.00
CA ASP A 30 -6.54 -4.72 -26.93
C ASP A 30 -6.84 -4.01 -25.59
N VAL A 31 -6.52 -2.72 -25.51
CA VAL A 31 -6.65 -1.91 -24.29
C VAL A 31 -8.12 -1.73 -23.90
N ILE A 32 -9.04 -1.63 -24.88
CA ILE A 32 -10.48 -1.40 -24.62
C ILE A 32 -11.18 -2.64 -24.07
N ALA A 33 -10.77 -3.85 -24.47
CA ALA A 33 -11.34 -5.10 -23.99
C ALA A 33 -10.85 -5.45 -22.57
N GLN A 34 -9.60 -5.12 -22.21
CA GLN A 34 -9.06 -5.35 -20.87
C GLN A 34 -9.49 -4.30 -19.84
N ILE A 35 -9.89 -3.10 -20.26
CA ILE A 35 -10.47 -2.06 -19.37
C ILE A 35 -11.76 -2.55 -18.67
N GLN A 36 -12.43 -3.56 -19.25
CA GLN A 36 -13.66 -4.13 -18.70
C GLN A 36 -13.41 -5.24 -17.66
N ASN A 37 -12.22 -5.84 -17.63
CA ASN A 37 -11.80 -6.77 -16.56
C ASN A 37 -10.87 -6.04 -15.56
N LEU A 38 -11.55 -5.39 -14.62
CA LEU A 38 -11.12 -4.49 -13.54
C LEU A 38 -10.16 -5.10 -12.49
N SER A 39 -9.07 -5.72 -12.91
CA SER A 39 -8.31 -6.57 -11.99
C SER A 39 -7.30 -5.82 -11.11
N THR A 40 -7.11 -6.33 -9.88
CA THR A 40 -5.95 -6.07 -9.02
C THR A 40 -4.68 -6.74 -9.55
N GLU A 41 -4.75 -7.39 -10.71
CA GLU A 41 -3.67 -8.08 -11.39
C GLU A 41 -2.98 -7.20 -12.44
N ASP A 42 -1.74 -7.56 -12.75
CA ASP A 42 -0.95 -6.99 -13.82
C ASP A 42 -1.31 -7.64 -15.17
N ALA A 43 -0.69 -7.15 -16.24
CA ALA A 43 -0.88 -7.70 -17.58
C ALA A 43 -0.32 -9.13 -17.77
N LEU A 44 0.23 -9.74 -16.72
CA LEU A 44 0.64 -11.15 -16.67
C LEU A 44 -0.33 -11.99 -15.82
N GLY A 45 -1.43 -11.42 -15.35
CA GLY A 45 -2.41 -12.07 -14.48
C GLY A 45 -1.90 -12.26 -13.04
N ARG A 46 -0.82 -11.59 -12.63
CA ARG A 46 -0.29 -11.66 -11.27
C ARG A 46 -0.85 -10.52 -10.43
N GLN A 47 -1.12 -10.76 -9.17
CA GLN A 47 -1.56 -9.71 -8.26
C GLN A 47 -0.51 -8.58 -8.17
N ARG A 48 -0.93 -7.34 -8.47
CA ARG A 48 -0.06 -6.16 -8.43
C ARG A 48 0.29 -5.82 -7.00
N LEU A 49 1.52 -5.34 -6.80
CA LEU A 49 1.90 -4.73 -5.54
C LEU A 49 1.07 -3.49 -5.25
N GLY A 50 0.83 -3.24 -3.97
CA GLY A 50 0.08 -2.07 -3.50
C GLY A 50 0.85 -0.75 -3.66
N CYS A 51 0.12 0.35 -3.50
CA CYS A 51 0.71 1.66 -3.20
C CYS A 51 0.69 1.89 -1.67
N CYS A 52 1.20 3.03 -1.20
CA CYS A 52 1.17 3.38 0.22
C CYS A 52 -0.25 3.50 0.79
N PHE A 53 -1.27 3.74 -0.05
CA PHE A 53 -2.67 3.85 0.34
C PHE A 53 -3.46 2.53 0.24
N CYS A 54 -2.86 1.42 -0.24
CA CYS A 54 -3.59 0.15 -0.37
C CYS A 54 -3.77 -0.59 0.94
N ASN A 55 -2.76 -0.48 1.80
CA ASN A 55 -2.78 -1.03 3.15
C ASN A 55 -2.68 0.17 4.08
N ASP A 56 -3.39 0.14 5.20
CA ASP A 56 -3.45 1.20 6.20
C ASP A 56 -2.07 1.53 6.79
N THR A 57 -1.25 2.22 6.00
CA THR A 57 -0.02 2.88 6.45
C THR A 57 -0.35 4.17 7.17
N ALA A 58 -1.64 4.54 7.32
CA ALA A 58 -2.02 5.66 8.15
C ALA A 58 -1.58 5.44 9.59
N SER A 59 -1.43 4.21 10.10
CA SER A 59 -0.75 3.98 11.39
C SER A 59 0.69 4.54 11.46
N LEU A 60 1.44 4.52 10.35
CA LEU A 60 2.80 5.09 10.27
C LEU A 60 2.76 6.62 10.13
N PHE A 61 1.74 7.17 9.46
CA PHE A 61 1.61 8.62 9.27
C PHE A 61 0.89 9.33 10.44
N ASN A 62 -0.04 8.65 11.12
CA ASN A 62 -0.75 9.14 12.30
C ASN A 62 0.15 9.16 13.54
N SER A 63 1.27 8.44 13.52
CA SER A 63 2.33 8.57 14.52
C SER A 63 3.20 9.82 14.32
N ILE A 64 3.04 10.53 13.20
CA ILE A 64 3.68 11.83 12.97
C ILE A 64 2.79 12.88 13.66
N SER A 65 2.89 12.94 14.99
CA SER A 65 2.37 14.09 15.72
C SER A 65 3.20 15.33 15.34
N ASP A 66 2.60 16.51 15.47
CA ASP A 66 3.16 17.82 15.09
C ASP A 66 4.48 18.19 15.80
N GLU A 67 4.96 17.34 16.72
CA GLU A 67 6.22 17.49 17.48
C GLU A 67 7.25 16.38 17.20
N THR A 68 7.04 15.53 16.19
CA THR A 68 7.89 14.35 15.98
C THR A 68 9.22 14.73 15.31
N VAL A 69 10.23 15.09 16.11
CA VAL A 69 11.60 15.20 15.62
C VAL A 69 12.12 13.79 15.33
N ALA A 70 12.13 13.40 14.06
CA ALA A 70 12.76 12.15 13.63
C ALA A 70 14.24 12.14 14.04
N LEU A 71 14.72 11.01 14.59
CA LEU A 71 16.13 10.83 14.89
C LEU A 71 16.98 11.10 13.64
N PRO A 72 17.99 12.01 13.67
CA PRO A 72 18.74 12.42 12.47
C PRO A 72 19.38 11.25 11.69
N GLY A 73 19.75 10.18 12.41
CA GLY A 73 20.31 8.96 11.80
C GLY A 73 19.32 8.20 10.91
N LEU A 74 18.01 8.32 11.16
CA LEU A 74 16.99 7.65 10.36
C LEU A 74 16.95 8.17 8.93
N THR A 75 17.09 9.47 8.72
CA THR A 75 17.07 10.08 7.38
C THR A 75 18.11 9.44 6.47
N SER A 76 19.33 9.21 6.99
CA SER A 76 20.40 8.55 6.24
C SER A 76 20.07 7.09 5.92
N ILE A 77 19.54 6.34 6.89
CA ILE A 77 19.13 4.94 6.71
C ILE A 77 18.04 4.84 5.64
N VAL A 78 16.98 5.63 5.78
CA VAL A 78 15.82 5.65 4.88
C VAL A 78 16.24 6.04 3.47
N SER A 79 17.05 7.09 3.32
CA SER A 79 17.53 7.55 2.01
C SER A 79 18.38 6.49 1.32
N GLY A 80 19.32 5.86 2.03
CA GLY A 80 20.14 4.78 1.49
C GLY A 80 19.28 3.58 1.05
N LYS A 81 18.31 3.17 1.87
CA LYS A 81 17.39 2.09 1.51
C LYS A 81 16.52 2.42 0.29
N ALA A 82 16.03 3.65 0.18
CA ALA A 82 15.23 4.10 -0.96
C ALA A 82 16.03 4.07 -2.27
N VAL A 83 17.26 4.60 -2.25
CA VAL A 83 18.15 4.61 -3.41
C VAL A 83 18.53 3.19 -3.82
N GLU A 84 18.88 2.32 -2.87
CA GLU A 84 19.21 0.93 -3.19
C GLU A 84 18.01 0.14 -3.71
N LEU A 85 16.81 0.38 -3.16
CA LEU A 85 15.60 -0.22 -3.68
C LEU A 85 15.37 0.21 -5.13
N PHE A 86 15.51 1.51 -5.43
CA PHE A 86 15.40 2.04 -6.78
C PHE A 86 16.41 1.41 -7.75
N ALA A 87 17.68 1.40 -7.38
CA ALA A 87 18.74 0.84 -8.20
C ALA A 87 18.48 -0.63 -8.51
N ARG A 88 18.05 -1.43 -7.52
CA ARG A 88 17.70 -2.84 -7.75
C ARG A 88 16.48 -3.01 -8.65
N MET A 89 15.47 -2.15 -8.54
CA MET A 89 14.33 -2.19 -9.48
C MET A 89 14.77 -1.95 -10.92
N LEU A 90 15.68 -1.00 -11.16
CA LEU A 90 16.17 -0.70 -12.52
C LEU A 90 16.96 -1.86 -13.13
N HIS A 91 17.69 -2.62 -12.32
CA HIS A 91 18.46 -3.77 -12.77
C HIS A 91 17.65 -5.07 -12.82
N HIS A 92 16.45 -5.11 -12.23
CA HIS A 92 15.61 -6.30 -12.25
C HIS A 92 14.98 -6.49 -13.65
N PRO A 93 15.01 -7.69 -14.25
CA PRO A 93 14.50 -7.91 -15.61
C PRO A 93 13.02 -7.56 -15.77
N GLU A 94 12.23 -7.73 -14.70
CA GLU A 94 10.80 -7.37 -14.68
C GLU A 94 10.52 -5.92 -14.24
N GLY A 95 11.54 -5.16 -13.85
CA GLY A 95 11.41 -3.74 -13.46
C GLY A 95 10.31 -3.47 -12.43
N ILE A 96 9.35 -2.61 -12.78
CA ILE A 96 8.20 -2.26 -11.92
C ILE A 96 7.24 -3.43 -11.67
N HIS A 97 7.26 -4.45 -12.53
CA HIS A 97 6.42 -5.66 -12.41
C HIS A 97 7.07 -6.75 -11.54
N ALA A 98 8.29 -6.54 -11.08
CA ALA A 98 8.99 -7.51 -10.26
C ALA A 98 8.21 -7.83 -8.97
N PRO A 99 8.09 -9.10 -8.57
CA PRO A 99 7.39 -9.50 -7.35
C PRO A 99 8.13 -8.98 -6.11
N GLY A 100 7.41 -8.79 -5.01
CA GLY A 100 8.00 -8.38 -3.73
C GLY A 100 8.65 -9.55 -3.00
N ASP A 101 9.93 -9.42 -2.67
CA ASP A 101 10.65 -10.43 -1.89
C ASP A 101 10.42 -10.25 -0.38
N ILE A 102 10.48 -11.35 0.38
CA ILE A 102 10.38 -11.36 1.85
C ILE A 102 11.65 -12.00 2.41
N ALA A 103 12.43 -11.24 3.17
CA ALA A 103 13.64 -11.70 3.84
C ALA A 103 13.38 -12.98 4.66
N GLY A 104 14.25 -13.97 4.51
CA GLY A 104 14.12 -15.29 5.16
C GLY A 104 13.10 -16.24 4.53
N LYS A 105 12.27 -15.80 3.58
CA LYS A 105 11.32 -16.66 2.83
C LYS A 105 11.64 -16.78 1.35
N SER A 106 12.01 -15.67 0.70
CA SER A 106 12.41 -15.66 -0.71
C SER A 106 13.85 -16.13 -0.87
N SER A 107 14.11 -16.90 -1.92
CA SER A 107 15.48 -17.26 -2.31
C SER A 107 16.27 -16.02 -2.70
N GLU A 108 17.51 -15.93 -2.20
CA GLU A 108 18.40 -14.84 -2.57
C GLU A 108 18.82 -14.97 -4.04
N ARG A 109 18.64 -13.89 -4.79
CA ARG A 109 19.12 -13.78 -6.17
C ARG A 109 20.52 -13.16 -6.16
N PRO A 110 21.33 -13.33 -7.23
CA PRO A 110 22.64 -12.66 -7.33
C PRO A 110 22.57 -11.13 -7.18
N SER A 111 21.46 -10.52 -7.57
CA SER A 111 21.15 -9.08 -7.41
C SER A 111 20.68 -8.70 -6.00
N GLY A 112 20.60 -9.66 -5.07
CA GLY A 112 19.98 -9.51 -3.76
C GLY A 112 18.44 -9.49 -3.82
N LEU A 113 17.84 -9.25 -2.65
CA LEU A 113 16.39 -9.16 -2.48
C LEU A 113 15.84 -7.82 -3.01
N LEU A 114 14.62 -7.89 -3.57
CA LEU A 114 13.82 -6.76 -4.03
C LEU A 114 12.48 -6.69 -3.27
N PRO A 115 12.50 -6.24 -2.00
CA PRO A 115 11.30 -6.19 -1.18
C PRO A 115 10.26 -5.21 -1.74
N HIS A 116 8.99 -5.42 -1.40
CA HIS A 116 7.95 -4.43 -1.65
C HIS A 116 8.00 -3.33 -0.58
N GLN A 117 7.96 -3.70 0.70
CA GLN A 117 8.04 -2.77 1.83
C GLN A 117 9.17 -3.19 2.78
N MET A 118 9.87 -2.21 3.34
CA MET A 118 10.84 -2.34 4.42
C MET A 118 10.39 -1.44 5.57
N ARG A 119 10.10 -2.04 6.73
CA ARG A 119 9.77 -1.34 7.97
C ARG A 119 10.86 -1.56 8.98
N GLY A 120 11.47 -0.50 9.49
CA GLY A 120 12.51 -0.61 10.51
C GLY A 120 12.18 0.18 11.76
N SER A 121 12.73 -0.27 12.89
CA SER A 121 12.65 0.42 14.18
C SER A 121 14.05 0.43 14.82
N LEU A 122 14.50 1.62 15.25
CA LEU A 122 15.75 1.76 15.98
C LEU A 122 15.63 1.33 17.44
N SER A 123 14.50 1.63 18.09
CA SER A 123 14.28 1.21 19.49
C SER A 123 14.25 -0.30 19.64
N GLN A 124 13.71 -1.01 18.65
CA GLN A 124 13.65 -2.48 18.61
C GLN A 124 14.82 -3.12 17.84
N TYR A 125 15.71 -2.32 17.23
CA TYR A 125 16.79 -2.79 16.36
C TYR A 125 16.33 -3.82 15.31
N SER A 126 15.18 -3.58 14.70
CA SER A 126 14.50 -4.55 13.82
C SER A 126 14.30 -4.00 12.41
N LEU A 127 14.29 -4.91 11.43
CA LEU A 127 13.93 -4.65 10.04
C LEU A 127 13.04 -5.78 9.54
N LEU A 128 11.85 -5.42 9.08
CA LEU A 128 10.85 -6.33 8.54
C LEU A 128 10.59 -6.02 7.06
N THR A 129 10.56 -7.05 6.23
CA THR A 129 10.11 -6.94 4.84
C THR A 129 8.70 -7.47 4.69
N LEU A 130 7.82 -6.71 4.04
CA LEU A 130 6.41 -7.07 3.83
C LEU A 130 6.03 -6.93 2.36
N VAL A 131 4.99 -7.67 1.98
CA VAL A 131 4.35 -7.57 0.67
C VAL A 131 2.88 -7.21 0.88
N GLY A 132 2.51 -6.00 0.49
CA GLY A 132 1.12 -5.58 0.29
C GLY A 132 0.70 -5.67 -1.18
N TYR A 133 -0.59 -5.86 -1.43
CA TYR A 133 -1.13 -5.94 -2.78
C TYR A 133 -2.09 -4.79 -3.07
N SER A 134 -2.34 -4.53 -4.34
CA SER A 134 -3.31 -3.52 -4.76
C SER A 134 -4.72 -3.95 -4.39
N SER A 135 -5.53 -2.96 -3.99
CA SER A 135 -6.94 -3.15 -3.65
C SER A 135 -7.82 -2.39 -4.65
N SER A 136 -8.98 -2.99 -4.98
CA SER A 136 -10.02 -2.33 -5.79
C SER A 136 -10.61 -1.10 -5.09
N SER A 137 -10.56 -1.07 -3.76
CA SER A 137 -11.09 0.03 -2.93
C SER A 137 -10.01 1.02 -2.49
N CYS A 138 -8.83 0.99 -3.12
CA CYS A 138 -7.77 1.93 -2.78
C CYS A 138 -8.08 3.35 -3.30
N ILE A 139 -8.04 4.35 -2.43
CA ILE A 139 -8.28 5.77 -2.75
C ILE A 139 -7.24 6.41 -3.70
N ALA A 140 -6.16 5.71 -4.06
CA ALA A 140 -5.11 6.24 -4.92
C ALA A 140 -4.89 5.43 -6.20
N CYS A 141 -4.70 4.11 -6.10
CA CYS A 141 -4.33 3.28 -7.26
C CYS A 141 -5.43 2.33 -7.75
N SER A 142 -6.65 2.48 -7.25
CA SER A 142 -7.81 1.74 -7.76
C SER A 142 -8.14 2.16 -9.19
N ASN A 143 -8.82 1.26 -9.91
CA ASN A 143 -9.30 1.54 -11.26
C ASN A 143 -10.31 2.68 -11.30
N ALA A 144 -11.15 2.83 -10.27
CA ALA A 144 -12.15 3.90 -10.18
C ALA A 144 -11.46 5.28 -10.16
N VAL A 145 -10.49 5.46 -9.27
CA VAL A 145 -9.72 6.71 -9.14
C VAL A 145 -8.96 7.03 -10.42
N LEU A 146 -8.28 6.04 -11.00
CA LEU A 146 -7.52 6.25 -12.23
C LEU A 146 -8.41 6.56 -13.45
N ARG A 147 -9.63 6.03 -13.50
CA ARG A 147 -10.60 6.34 -14.56
C ARG A 147 -11.12 7.77 -14.44
N GLU A 148 -11.51 8.19 -13.24
CA GLU A 148 -11.94 9.57 -13.00
C GLU A 148 -10.81 10.57 -13.30
N TYR A 149 -9.60 10.29 -12.84
CA TYR A 149 -8.44 11.14 -13.13
C TYR A 149 -8.15 11.23 -14.63
N ARG A 150 -8.21 10.12 -15.38
CA ARG A 150 -7.95 10.14 -16.83
C ARG A 150 -9.04 10.84 -17.64
N SER A 151 -10.29 10.78 -17.18
CA SER A 151 -11.43 11.37 -17.90
C SER A 151 -11.62 12.85 -17.60
N ARG A 152 -11.43 13.27 -16.35
CA ARG A 152 -11.72 14.63 -15.87
C ARG A 152 -10.47 15.44 -15.54
N GLY A 153 -9.32 14.80 -15.40
CA GLY A 153 -8.04 15.46 -15.16
C GLY A 153 -8.07 16.35 -13.91
N LEU A 154 -7.77 17.64 -14.11
CA LEU A 154 -7.62 18.61 -13.02
C LEU A 154 -8.95 18.90 -12.30
N ASP A 155 -10.09 18.81 -12.98
CA ASP A 155 -11.40 19.03 -12.35
C ASP A 155 -11.68 17.97 -11.27
N PHE A 156 -11.29 16.72 -11.52
CA PHE A 156 -11.37 15.66 -10.52
C PHE A 156 -10.42 15.92 -9.34
N VAL A 157 -9.18 16.36 -9.61
CA VAL A 157 -8.22 16.71 -8.56
C VAL A 157 -8.77 17.84 -7.68
N MET A 158 -9.34 18.88 -8.28
CA MET A 158 -9.94 19.98 -7.53
C MET A 158 -11.15 19.55 -6.72
N GLN A 159 -11.99 18.65 -7.24
CA GLN A 159 -13.10 18.10 -6.47
C GLN A 159 -12.59 17.33 -5.25
N VAL A 160 -11.64 16.40 -5.45
CA VAL A 160 -11.03 15.59 -4.38
C VAL A 160 -10.41 16.45 -3.28
N ILE A 161 -9.74 17.54 -3.63
CA ILE A 161 -9.13 18.45 -2.65
C ILE A 161 -10.20 19.17 -1.80
N ASN A 162 -11.33 19.53 -2.41
CA ASN A 162 -12.37 20.30 -1.74
C ASN A 162 -13.42 19.42 -1.03
N GLU A 163 -13.50 18.14 -1.38
CA GLU A 163 -14.47 17.18 -0.84
C GLU A 163 -13.73 15.98 -0.20
N PRO A 164 -13.42 16.02 1.11
CA PRO A 164 -12.55 15.04 1.76
C PRO A 164 -13.03 13.58 1.66
N THR A 165 -14.35 13.34 1.62
CA THR A 165 -14.92 11.99 1.58
C THR A 165 -15.05 11.44 0.15
N TYR A 166 -14.83 12.28 -0.88
CA TYR A 166 -15.17 11.93 -2.25
C TYR A 166 -14.42 10.69 -2.75
N LEU A 167 -13.14 10.54 -2.41
CA LEU A 167 -12.36 9.34 -2.77
C LEU A 167 -12.85 8.09 -2.05
N GLU A 168 -13.21 8.20 -0.78
CA GLU A 168 -13.72 7.07 0.02
C GLU A 168 -15.04 6.57 -0.55
N ASP A 169 -15.93 7.49 -0.89
CA ASP A 169 -17.22 7.20 -1.51
C ASP A 169 -17.03 6.60 -2.92
N LEU A 170 -16.17 7.19 -3.76
CA LEU A 170 -15.89 6.71 -5.11
C LEU A 170 -15.34 5.28 -5.13
N THR A 171 -14.56 4.91 -4.12
CA THR A 171 -13.90 3.60 -4.05
C THR A 171 -14.68 2.56 -3.25
N GLY A 172 -15.84 2.94 -2.70
CA GLY A 172 -16.64 2.11 -1.81
C GLY A 172 -15.96 1.86 -0.46
N LEU A 173 -14.91 2.60 -0.12
CA LEU A 173 -14.22 2.47 1.17
C LEU A 173 -15.14 2.87 2.33
N THR A 174 -15.99 3.88 2.12
CA THR A 174 -17.00 4.31 3.11
C THR A 174 -17.94 3.17 3.51
N GLU A 175 -18.39 2.36 2.55
CA GLU A 175 -19.27 1.21 2.79
C GLU A 175 -18.52 0.07 3.49
N LEU A 176 -17.28 -0.19 3.07
CA LEU A 176 -16.41 -1.19 3.71
C LEU A 176 -16.17 -0.86 5.18
N MET A 177 -15.84 0.40 5.51
CA MET A 177 -15.65 0.83 6.90
C MET A 177 -16.91 0.65 7.74
N LYS A 178 -18.08 1.07 7.22
CA LYS A 178 -19.37 0.87 7.90
C LYS A 178 -19.68 -0.60 8.16
N SER A 179 -19.40 -1.48 7.19
CA SER A 179 -19.63 -2.93 7.35
C SER A 179 -18.68 -3.56 8.38
N ALA A 180 -17.43 -3.10 8.44
CA ALA A 180 -16.46 -3.57 9.43
C ALA A 180 -16.84 -3.14 10.85
N ASP A 181 -17.32 -1.91 11.03
CA ASP A 181 -17.79 -1.40 12.32
C ASP A 181 -19.03 -2.16 12.80
N TYR A 182 -19.99 -2.43 11.91
CA TYR A 182 -21.17 -3.23 12.23
C TYR A 182 -20.78 -4.66 12.67
N SER A 183 -19.86 -5.29 11.94
CA SER A 183 -19.37 -6.63 12.29
C SER A 183 -18.65 -6.67 13.64
N ARG A 184 -17.92 -5.62 14.03
CA ARG A 184 -17.25 -5.53 15.34
C ARG A 184 -18.22 -5.45 16.51
N VAL A 185 -19.41 -4.88 16.30
CA VAL A 185 -20.43 -4.76 17.34
C VAL A 185 -21.14 -6.09 17.58
N GLU A 186 -21.32 -6.94 16.56
CA GLU A 186 -21.97 -8.26 16.69
C GLU A 186 -21.16 -9.30 17.50
N TRP A 187 -19.84 -9.13 17.69
CA TRP A 187 -19.02 -10.05 18.48
C TRP A 187 -18.89 -9.70 19.97
N VAL A 188 -19.63 -8.69 20.48
CA VAL A 188 -19.48 -8.21 21.87
C VAL A 188 -20.61 -8.66 22.81
N ASP A 189 -21.61 -9.40 22.33
CA ASP A 189 -22.71 -9.89 23.16
C ASP A 189 -22.72 -11.42 23.23
N GLU A 190 -22.06 -11.98 24.26
CA GLU A 190 -22.38 -13.22 25.01
C GLU A 190 -21.18 -13.59 25.91
N VAL A 191 -20.98 -12.81 26.98
CA VAL A 191 -20.38 -13.36 28.21
C VAL A 191 -21.53 -13.60 29.16
N ASP A 192 -21.99 -14.85 29.21
CA ASP A 192 -22.92 -15.36 30.21
C ASP A 192 -22.32 -15.14 31.60
N ASP A 193 -22.99 -14.29 32.39
CA ASP A 193 -22.87 -14.21 33.83
C ASP A 193 -23.46 -15.50 34.45
N GLU A 194 -22.70 -16.60 34.51
CA GLU A 194 -23.02 -17.71 35.40
C GLU A 194 -22.30 -17.56 36.76
N GLU A 195 -23.10 -17.02 37.68
CA GLU A 195 -23.07 -17.13 39.14
C GLU A 195 -22.45 -18.45 39.66
N PHE A 196 -21.21 -18.40 40.14
CA PHE A 196 -20.66 -19.46 41.01
C PHE A 196 -21.19 -19.27 42.44
N ALA A 197 -22.36 -19.86 42.70
CA ALA A 197 -22.77 -20.28 44.03
C ALA A 197 -22.33 -21.74 44.29
N ASP A 198 -21.76 -21.98 45.47
CA ASP A 198 -21.46 -23.26 46.13
C ASP A 198 -20.45 -24.26 45.51
N MET A 199 -19.21 -24.30 46.08
CA MET A 199 -18.76 -25.32 47.05
C MET A 199 -17.30 -25.11 47.47
#